data_AF-A0A8J2YG76-F1
#
_entry.id   AF-A0A8J2YG76-F1
#
_cell.length_a   1.000
_cell.length_b   1.000
_cell.length_c   1.000
_cell.angle_alpha   90.00
_cell.angle_beta   90.00
_cell.angle_gamma   90.00
#
_symmetry.space_group_name_H-M   'P 1'
#
loop_
_entity.id
_entity.type
_entity.pdbx_description
1 polymer ?
#
loop_
_entity_poly.entity_id
_entity_poly.type
_entity_poly.pdbx_seq_one_letter_code
_entity_poly.pdbx_strand_id
1 'polypeptide(L)'
;MKVEAPTLDRSVDHDMAMRRPARPDGMNGRSPKPLKAAFLAIREDLERRSREWVTVAHLVEQNRLHLAAAEIERDAAYKLLAEIVPTVEETARALKSAMETNKDSDVPGDLKALFDNSDRALERLERVASDLSAQLAWCRSTWEQYSSTVEREKELRAQMLGNRGA
;
A
#
# COMPACT_ATOMS: atom_id res chain seq x y z
N MET A 1 4.58 20.05 -27.00
CA MET A 1 3.74 20.36 -25.83
C MET A 1 4.65 20.49 -24.62
N LYS A 2 4.80 21.70 -24.08
CA LYS A 2 5.64 22.00 -22.91
C LYS A 2 4.74 21.98 -21.67
N VAL A 3 5.04 21.10 -20.72
CA VAL A 3 4.31 21.02 -19.44
C VAL A 3 5.08 21.89 -18.45
N GLU A 4 4.56 23.08 -18.15
CA GLU A 4 5.06 23.95 -17.09
C GLU A 4 4.57 23.43 -15.73
N ALA A 5 5.50 23.16 -14.82
CA ALA A 5 5.20 22.78 -13.45
C ALA A 5 4.94 24.04 -12.60
N PRO A 6 3.92 24.04 -11.71
CA PRO A 6 3.68 25.16 -10.81
C PRO A 6 4.68 25.15 -9.64
N THR A 7 5.55 26.15 -9.62
CA THR A 7 6.36 26.56 -8.47
C THR A 7 5.46 27.17 -7.39
N LEU A 8 5.29 26.44 -6.28
CA LEU A 8 4.66 26.96 -5.08
C LEU A 8 5.71 27.71 -4.24
N ASP A 9 5.75 29.01 -4.47
CA ASP A 9 6.40 30.00 -3.62
C ASP A 9 5.64 30.10 -2.29
N ARG A 10 6.33 29.82 -1.18
CA ARG A 10 5.78 29.97 0.17
C ARG A 10 6.73 30.80 1.01
N SER A 11 6.75 32.09 0.68
CA SER A 11 7.16 33.17 1.56
C SER A 11 6.30 33.15 2.84
N VAL A 12 6.94 32.95 3.99
CA VAL A 12 6.39 33.33 5.29
C VAL A 12 7.50 34.08 6.00
N ASP A 13 7.58 35.36 5.70
CA ASP A 13 8.37 36.32 6.44
C ASP A 13 7.61 36.80 7.69
N HIS A 14 8.39 36.90 8.77
CA HIS A 14 8.34 37.94 9.80
C HIS A 14 7.00 38.21 10.49
N ASP A 15 6.88 37.67 11.71
CA ASP A 15 6.31 38.45 12.80
C ASP A 15 7.17 38.28 14.08
N MET A 16 8.24 39.08 14.15
CA MET A 16 9.01 39.29 15.38
C MET A 16 8.21 40.22 16.31
N ALA A 17 7.26 39.65 17.04
CA ALA A 17 6.64 40.33 18.17
C ALA A 17 7.53 40.23 19.42
N MET A 18 8.04 41.40 19.80
CA MET A 18 8.82 41.68 21.00
C MET A 18 8.15 41.23 22.32
N ARG A 19 9.00 40.62 23.17
CA ARG A 19 9.13 40.79 24.64
C ARG A 19 7.87 40.68 25.53
N ARG A 20 7.93 39.71 26.43
CA ARG A 20 7.65 39.95 27.87
C ARG A 20 8.52 39.05 28.76
N PRO A 21 9.37 39.58 29.66
CA PRO A 21 10.04 38.76 30.67
C PRO A 21 8.98 38.21 31.63
N ALA A 22 8.96 36.88 31.77
CA ALA A 22 8.06 36.18 32.67
C ALA A 22 8.33 36.62 34.11
N ARG A 23 7.28 37.12 34.79
CA ARG A 23 7.28 37.25 36.25
C ARG A 23 7.42 35.86 36.86
N PRO A 24 8.30 35.64 37.85
CA PRO A 24 8.25 34.45 38.68
C PRO A 24 7.03 34.59 39.60
N ASP A 25 5.86 34.27 39.08
CA ASP A 25 4.65 34.18 39.88
C ASP A 25 4.81 33.01 40.84
N GLY A 26 4.93 33.39 42.11
CA GLY A 26 4.44 32.70 43.28
C GLY A 26 4.50 31.18 43.25
N MET A 27 5.32 30.64 44.16
CA MET A 27 5.16 29.31 44.75
C MET A 27 3.74 29.15 45.35
N ASN A 28 2.74 29.02 44.49
CA ASN A 28 1.41 28.56 44.87
C ASN A 28 1.53 27.06 45.02
N GLY A 29 1.75 26.64 46.27
CA GLY A 29 1.69 25.26 46.68
C GLY A 29 0.46 24.61 46.05
N ARG A 30 0.71 23.68 45.12
CA ARG A 30 -0.32 22.81 44.57
C ARG A 30 -0.92 22.07 45.75
N SER A 31 -2.04 22.58 46.27
CA SER A 31 -2.91 21.80 47.13
C SER A 31 -3.16 20.47 46.41
N PRO A 32 -2.93 19.31 47.05
CA PRO A 32 -3.10 18.01 46.41
C PRO A 32 -4.46 18.00 45.71
N LYS A 33 -4.46 17.75 44.40
CA LYS A 33 -5.71 17.61 43.65
C LYS A 33 -6.60 16.65 44.44
N PRO A 34 -7.87 16.99 44.68
CA PRO A 34 -8.75 16.10 45.44
C PRO A 34 -8.75 14.74 44.75
N LEU A 35 -8.49 13.66 45.50
CA LEU A 35 -8.38 12.28 45.00
C LEU A 35 -9.44 11.93 43.94
N LYS A 36 -10.67 12.43 44.13
CA LYS A 36 -11.79 12.31 43.19
C LYS A 36 -11.46 12.80 41.76
N ALA A 37 -10.78 13.93 41.62
CA ALA A 37 -10.37 14.46 40.32
C ALA A 37 -9.29 13.59 39.65
N ALA A 38 -8.39 12.99 40.44
CA ALA A 38 -7.39 12.06 39.90
C ALA A 38 -8.05 10.76 39.39
N PHE A 39 -9.01 10.20 40.11
CA PHE A 39 -9.76 9.02 39.66
C PHE A 39 -10.57 9.29 38.39
N LEU A 40 -11.21 10.46 38.28
CA LEU A 40 -11.94 10.85 37.06
C LEU A 40 -11.00 10.93 35.84
N ALA A 41 -9.83 11.56 36.01
CA ALA A 41 -8.84 11.65 34.93
C ALA A 41 -8.31 10.27 34.49
N ILE A 42 -8.05 9.36 35.44
CA ILE A 42 -7.63 7.98 35.13
C ILE A 42 -8.74 7.23 34.38
N ARG A 43 -10.00 7.38 34.80
CA ARG A 43 -11.14 6.76 34.12
C ARG A 43 -11.27 7.26 32.69
N GLU A 44 -11.23 8.57 32.47
CA GLU A 44 -11.33 9.18 31.14
C GLU A 44 -10.17 8.73 30.23
N ASP A 45 -8.95 8.66 30.76
CA ASP A 45 -7.79 8.17 30.02
C ASP A 45 -7.94 6.69 29.66
N LEU A 46 -8.43 5.86 30.58
CA LEU A 46 -8.68 4.44 30.33
C LEU A 46 -9.77 4.23 29.28
N GLU A 47 -10.88 4.98 29.36
CA GLU A 47 -11.96 4.93 28.37
C GLU A 47 -11.49 5.40 26.99
N ARG A 48 -10.65 6.44 26.94
CA ARG A 48 -10.04 6.93 25.70
C ARG A 48 -9.14 5.84 25.09
N ARG A 49 -8.20 5.28 25.86
CA ARG A 49 -7.30 4.22 25.40
C ARG A 49 -8.05 2.95 24.98
N SER A 50 -9.11 2.58 25.70
CA SER A 50 -9.96 1.45 25.34
C SER A 50 -10.59 1.65 23.96
N ARG A 51 -11.15 2.83 23.69
CA ARG A 51 -11.71 3.17 22.36
C ARG A 51 -10.65 3.18 21.26
N GLU A 52 -9.49 3.76 21.54
CA GLU A 52 -8.35 3.76 20.62
C GLU A 52 -7.91 2.31 20.28
N TRP A 53 -7.78 1.45 21.28
CA TRP A 53 -7.40 0.05 21.10
C TRP A 53 -8.43 -0.73 20.28
N VAL A 54 -9.72 -0.60 20.58
CA VAL A 54 -10.79 -1.24 19.79
C VAL A 54 -10.75 -0.78 18.33
N THR A 55 -10.52 0.51 18.09
CA THR A 55 -10.41 1.06 16.73
C THR A 55 -9.24 0.45 15.97
N VAL A 56 -8.06 0.40 16.61
CA VAL A 56 -6.87 -0.21 15.98
C VAL A 56 -7.08 -1.70 15.72
N ALA A 57 -7.67 -2.44 16.66
CA ALA A 57 -7.95 -3.88 16.47
C ALA A 57 -8.88 -4.14 15.28
N HIS A 58 -9.94 -3.33 15.11
CA HIS A 58 -10.81 -3.42 13.93
C HIS A 58 -10.06 -3.11 12.64
N LEU A 59 -9.19 -2.10 12.66
CA LEU A 59 -8.40 -1.73 11.49
C LEU A 59 -7.39 -2.83 11.10
N VAL A 60 -6.77 -3.50 12.07
CA VAL A 60 -5.89 -4.66 11.81
C VAL A 60 -6.67 -5.76 11.09
N GLU A 61 -7.86 -6.10 11.58
CA GLU A 61 -8.69 -7.15 10.97
C GLU A 61 -9.15 -6.75 9.57
N GLN A 62 -9.58 -5.51 9.37
CA GLN A 62 -9.93 -5.00 8.05
C GLN A 62 -8.75 -5.08 7.08
N ASN A 63 -7.57 -4.64 7.50
CA ASN A 63 -6.36 -4.70 6.67
C ASN A 63 -5.93 -6.13 6.36
N ARG A 64 -6.13 -7.06 7.30
CA ARG A 64 -5.90 -8.50 7.09
C ARG A 64 -6.81 -9.05 5.99
N LEU A 65 -8.08 -8.66 5.97
CA LEU A 65 -9.02 -9.07 4.93
C LEU A 65 -8.65 -8.49 3.56
N HIS A 66 -8.23 -7.21 3.51
CA HIS A 66 -7.76 -6.59 2.27
C HIS A 66 -6.49 -7.25 1.74
N LEU A 67 -5.55 -7.62 2.61
CA LEU A 67 -4.36 -8.36 2.23
C LEU A 67 -4.71 -9.74 1.64
N ALA A 68 -5.61 -10.48 2.30
CA ALA A 68 -6.05 -11.78 1.82
C ALA A 68 -6.73 -11.68 0.43
N ALA A 69 -7.55 -10.64 0.21
CA ALA A 69 -8.15 -10.38 -1.10
C ALA A 69 -7.07 -10.08 -2.17
N ALA A 70 -6.08 -9.26 -1.83
CA ALA A 70 -4.96 -8.94 -2.74
C ALA A 70 -4.11 -10.17 -3.10
N GLU A 71 -3.88 -11.07 -2.15
CA GLU A 71 -3.19 -12.33 -2.41
C GLU A 71 -3.99 -13.23 -3.36
N ILE A 72 -5.31 -13.34 -3.19
CA ILE A 72 -6.18 -14.12 -4.07
C ILE A 72 -6.15 -13.57 -5.50
N GLU A 73 -6.27 -12.25 -5.67
CA GLU A 73 -6.24 -11.62 -7.00
C GLU A 73 -4.87 -11.76 -7.68
N ARG A 74 -3.78 -11.60 -6.92
CA ARG A 74 -2.42 -11.85 -7.41
C ARG A 74 -2.26 -13.30 -7.88
N ASP A 75 -2.72 -14.27 -7.10
CA ASP A 75 -2.65 -15.69 -7.45
C ASP A 75 -3.51 -16.02 -8.67
N ALA A 76 -4.66 -15.35 -8.85
CA ALA A 76 -5.46 -15.46 -10.07
C ALA A 76 -4.71 -14.90 -11.30
N ALA A 77 -4.03 -13.76 -11.17
CA ALA A 77 -3.21 -13.20 -12.24
C ALA A 77 -2.04 -14.12 -12.62
N TYR A 78 -1.40 -14.77 -11.65
CA TYR A 78 -0.36 -15.77 -11.92
C TYR A 78 -0.89 -17.02 -12.65
N LYS A 79 -2.10 -17.47 -12.34
CA LYS A 79 -2.74 -18.56 -13.09
C LYS A 79 -2.96 -18.19 -14.56
N LEU A 80 -3.48 -16.99 -14.82
CA LEU A 80 -3.64 -16.48 -16.19
C LEU A 80 -2.30 -16.38 -16.92
N LEU A 81 -1.23 -15.97 -16.23
CA LEU A 81 0.11 -15.94 -16.79
C LEU A 81 0.62 -17.35 -17.15
N ALA A 82 0.39 -18.33 -16.27
CA ALA A 82 0.77 -19.72 -16.52
C ALA A 82 0.00 -20.32 -17.71
N GLU A 83 -1.25 -19.91 -17.92
CA GLU A 83 -2.07 -20.33 -19.06
C GLU A 83 -1.61 -19.72 -20.39
N ILE A 84 -1.19 -18.45 -20.39
CA ILE A 84 -0.89 -17.72 -21.63
C ILE A 84 0.52 -17.96 -22.18
N VAL A 85 1.50 -18.19 -21.30
CA VAL A 85 2.90 -18.40 -21.69
C VAL A 85 3.03 -19.55 -22.71
N PRO A 86 2.42 -20.73 -22.51
CA PRO A 86 2.46 -21.81 -23.50
C PRO A 86 1.89 -21.41 -24.87
N THR A 87 0.81 -20.62 -24.90
CA THR A 87 0.23 -20.12 -26.16
C THR A 87 1.18 -19.20 -26.91
N VAL A 88 1.88 -18.31 -26.20
CA VAL A 88 2.90 -17.43 -26.81
C VAL A 88 4.08 -18.26 -27.34
N GLU A 89 4.55 -19.24 -26.57
CA GLU A 89 5.63 -20.12 -27.02
C GLU A 89 5.24 -20.96 -28.25
N GLU A 90 4.01 -21.48 -28.27
CA GLU A 90 3.49 -22.27 -29.39
C GLU A 90 3.35 -21.42 -30.65
N THR A 91 2.74 -20.23 -30.55
CA THR A 91 2.59 -19.30 -31.68
C THR A 91 3.94 -18.83 -32.22
N ALA A 92 4.91 -18.53 -31.34
CA ALA A 92 6.27 -18.20 -31.74
C ALA A 92 6.98 -19.37 -32.45
N ARG A 93 6.82 -20.60 -31.94
CA ARG A 93 7.39 -21.81 -32.56
C ARG A 93 6.77 -22.09 -33.94
N ALA A 94 5.46 -21.96 -34.06
CA ALA A 94 4.73 -22.13 -35.32
C ALA A 94 5.17 -21.10 -36.36
N LEU A 95 5.25 -19.83 -35.97
CA LEU A 95 5.73 -18.75 -36.84
C LEU A 95 7.18 -19.00 -37.30
N LYS A 96 8.07 -19.36 -36.38
CA LYS A 96 9.47 -19.70 -36.70
C LYS A 96 9.56 -20.85 -37.70
N SER A 97 8.84 -21.94 -37.45
CA SER A 97 8.82 -23.11 -38.34
C SER A 97 8.31 -22.73 -39.74
N ALA A 98 7.25 -21.93 -39.83
CA ALA A 98 6.72 -21.48 -41.10
C ALA A 98 7.69 -20.56 -41.86
N MET A 99 8.43 -19.70 -41.14
CA MET A 99 9.47 -18.87 -41.75
C MET A 99 10.65 -19.70 -42.27
N GLU A 100 11.01 -20.80 -41.60
CA GLU A 100 12.04 -21.72 -42.06
C GLU A 100 11.58 -22.48 -43.31
N THR A 101 10.37 -23.03 -43.32
CA THR A 101 9.82 -23.74 -44.50
C THR A 101 9.66 -22.83 -45.72
N ASN A 102 9.20 -21.58 -45.54
CA ASN A 102 9.04 -20.63 -46.65
C ASN A 102 10.36 -20.19 -47.30
N LYS A 103 11.52 -20.40 -46.64
CA LYS A 103 12.82 -20.12 -47.27
C LYS A 103 13.17 -21.15 -48.35
N ASP A 104 12.71 -22.38 -48.17
CA ASP A 104 13.04 -23.51 -49.04
C ASP A 104 11.93 -23.80 -50.07
N SER A 105 10.71 -23.29 -49.85
CA SER A 105 9.56 -23.47 -50.74
C SER A 105 9.15 -22.17 -51.44
N ASP A 106 8.97 -22.23 -52.77
CA ASP A 106 8.40 -21.13 -53.59
C ASP A 106 6.88 -20.91 -53.35
N VAL A 107 6.27 -21.66 -52.43
CA VAL A 107 4.86 -21.50 -52.08
C VAL A 107 4.77 -20.58 -50.86
N PRO A 108 4.25 -19.35 -50.99
CA PRO A 108 4.03 -18.49 -49.84
C PRO A 108 2.94 -19.10 -48.95
N GLY A 109 3.36 -19.69 -47.84
CA GLY A 109 2.43 -20.09 -46.78
C GLY A 109 1.70 -18.89 -46.20
N ASP A 110 0.61 -19.13 -45.44
CA ASP A 110 -0.16 -18.08 -44.78
C ASP A 110 0.58 -17.49 -43.56
N LEU A 111 1.74 -16.88 -43.81
CA LEU A 111 2.55 -16.18 -42.81
C LEU A 111 1.76 -15.05 -42.15
N LYS A 112 0.87 -14.39 -42.89
CA LYS A 112 0.06 -13.29 -42.39
C LYS A 112 -0.81 -13.74 -41.21
N ALA A 113 -1.54 -14.85 -41.35
CA ALA A 113 -2.35 -15.37 -40.24
C ALA A 113 -1.50 -15.77 -39.03
N LEU A 114 -0.28 -16.29 -39.24
CA LEU A 114 0.64 -16.63 -38.15
C LEU A 114 1.18 -15.39 -37.43
N PHE A 115 1.50 -14.31 -38.15
CA PHE A 115 1.85 -13.02 -37.54
C PHE A 115 0.68 -12.47 -36.73
N ASP A 116 -0.53 -12.42 -37.31
CA ASP A 116 -1.73 -11.95 -36.62
C ASP A 116 -2.03 -12.76 -35.34
N ASN A 117 -1.77 -14.08 -35.36
CA ASN A 117 -1.90 -14.94 -34.18
C ASN A 117 -0.84 -14.65 -33.12
N SER A 118 0.42 -14.46 -33.53
CA SER A 118 1.51 -14.09 -32.63
C SER A 118 1.25 -12.75 -31.96
N ASP A 119 0.80 -11.75 -32.72
CA ASP A 119 0.49 -10.41 -32.21
C ASP A 119 -0.62 -10.48 -31.15
N ARG A 120 -1.72 -11.20 -31.44
CA ARG A 120 -2.80 -11.42 -30.46
C ARG A 120 -2.32 -12.13 -29.18
N ALA A 121 -1.43 -13.10 -29.31
CA ALA A 121 -0.89 -13.81 -28.15
C ALA A 121 -0.02 -12.88 -27.29
N LEU A 122 0.82 -12.07 -27.92
CA LEU A 122 1.67 -11.08 -27.24
C LEU A 122 0.87 -9.96 -26.59
N GLU A 123 -0.16 -9.42 -27.26
CA GLU A 123 -1.06 -8.43 -26.66
C GLU A 123 -1.75 -8.95 -25.39
N ARG A 124 -2.19 -10.21 -25.42
CA ARG A 124 -2.80 -10.83 -24.24
C ARG A 124 -1.77 -11.03 -23.13
N LEU A 125 -0.53 -11.40 -23.45
CA LEU A 125 0.55 -11.52 -22.46
C LEU A 125 0.87 -10.16 -21.83
N GLU A 126 0.93 -9.10 -22.63
CA GLU A 126 1.14 -7.74 -22.16
C GLU A 126 0.04 -7.30 -21.18
N ARG A 127 -1.23 -7.58 -21.49
CA ARG A 127 -2.36 -7.29 -20.57
C ARG A 127 -2.19 -8.03 -19.24
N VAL A 128 -1.90 -9.33 -19.27
CA VAL A 128 -1.68 -10.12 -18.05
C VAL A 128 -0.48 -9.59 -17.25
N ALA A 129 0.60 -9.18 -17.92
CA ALA A 129 1.77 -8.61 -17.26
C ALA A 129 1.47 -7.24 -16.61
N SER A 130 0.65 -6.41 -17.27
CA SER A 130 0.16 -5.14 -16.73
C SER A 130 -0.72 -5.38 -15.49
N ASP A 131 -1.67 -6.31 -15.58
CA ASP A 131 -2.55 -6.67 -14.47
C ASP A 131 -1.74 -7.19 -13.27
N LEU A 132 -0.79 -8.11 -13.51
CA LEU A 132 0.08 -8.62 -12.46
C LEU A 132 0.89 -7.50 -11.78
N SER A 133 1.38 -6.53 -12.55
CA SER A 133 2.11 -5.38 -12.02
C SER A 133 1.24 -4.52 -11.12
N ALA A 134 -0.01 -4.26 -11.52
CA ALA A 134 -0.99 -3.55 -10.72
C ALA A 134 -1.33 -4.31 -9.42
N GLN A 135 -1.52 -5.62 -9.52
CA GLN A 135 -1.83 -6.50 -8.38
C GLN A 135 -0.68 -6.56 -7.37
N LEU A 136 0.57 -6.64 -7.84
CA LEU A 136 1.74 -6.59 -6.96
C LEU A 136 1.87 -5.24 -6.25
N ALA A 137 1.62 -4.12 -6.95
CA ALA A 137 1.64 -2.80 -6.35
C ALA A 137 0.56 -2.67 -5.26
N TRP A 138 -0.66 -3.16 -5.53
CA TRP A 138 -1.74 -3.17 -4.56
C TRP A 138 -1.44 -4.06 -3.35
N CYS A 139 -0.99 -5.30 -3.56
CA CYS A 139 -0.59 -6.23 -2.51
C CYS A 139 0.52 -5.65 -1.61
N ARG A 140 1.49 -4.95 -2.20
CA ARG A 140 2.53 -4.26 -1.43
C ARG A 140 1.94 -3.15 -0.58
N SER A 141 1.06 -2.32 -1.15
CA SER A 141 0.43 -1.23 -0.43
C SER A 141 -0.42 -1.73 0.75
N THR A 142 -1.21 -2.79 0.56
CA THR A 142 -2.03 -3.39 1.63
C THR A 142 -1.16 -4.02 2.72
N TRP A 143 -0.05 -4.65 2.36
CA TRP A 143 0.93 -5.16 3.33
C TRP A 143 1.57 -4.04 4.17
N GLU A 144 1.97 -2.94 3.53
CA GLU A 144 2.54 -1.77 4.23
C GLU A 144 1.52 -1.16 5.21
N GLN A 145 0.24 -1.07 4.82
CA GLN A 145 -0.84 -0.61 5.71
C GLN A 145 -1.10 -1.58 6.87
N TYR A 146 -1.16 -2.89 6.59
CA TYR A 146 -1.33 -3.93 7.60
C TYR A 146 -0.19 -3.89 8.62
N SER A 147 1.06 -3.94 8.15
CA SER A 147 2.25 -3.94 9.02
C SER A 147 2.34 -2.68 9.89
N SER A 148 2.08 -1.50 9.32
CA SER A 148 2.04 -0.24 10.08
C SER A 148 0.97 -0.26 11.18
N THR A 149 -0.21 -0.83 10.89
CA THR A 149 -1.30 -0.94 11.87
C THR A 149 -0.98 -1.92 12.99
N VAL A 150 -0.33 -3.04 12.66
CA VAL A 150 0.14 -4.03 13.66
C VAL A 150 1.20 -3.41 14.57
N GLU A 151 2.15 -2.64 14.05
CA GLU A 151 3.14 -1.94 14.89
C GLU A 151 2.48 -0.93 15.83
N ARG A 152 1.49 -0.16 15.33
CA ARG A 152 0.70 0.74 16.17
C ARG A 152 -0.05 -0.02 17.27
N GLU A 153 -0.59 -1.19 16.96
CA GLU A 153 -1.26 -2.03 17.95
C GLU A 153 -0.29 -2.51 19.04
N LYS A 154 0.91 -2.97 18.64
CA LYS A 154 1.97 -3.37 19.58
C LYS A 154 2.38 -2.22 20.49
N GLU A 155 2.53 -1.03 19.93
CA GLU A 155 2.87 0.18 20.69
C GLU A 155 1.79 0.49 21.73
N LEU A 156 0.50 0.48 21.35
CA LEU A 156 -0.62 0.69 22.28
C LEU A 156 -0.64 -0.38 23.40
N ARG A 157 -0.40 -1.65 23.06
CA ARG A 157 -0.30 -2.73 24.06
C ARG A 157 0.87 -2.49 25.02
N ALA A 158 2.04 -2.09 24.50
CA ALA A 158 3.21 -1.78 25.33
C ALA A 158 2.96 -0.60 26.28
N GLN A 159 2.31 0.47 25.79
CA GLN A 159 1.91 1.61 26.61
C GLN A 159 0.93 1.22 27.73
N MET A 160 0.02 0.26 27.49
CA MET A 160 -0.90 -0.23 28.53
C MET A 160 -0.21 -1.10 29.60
N LEU A 161 0.81 -1.86 29.21
CA LEU A 161 1.57 -2.72 30.14
C LEU A 161 2.63 -1.94 30.94
N GLY A 162 3.35 -1.02 30.28
CA GLY A 162 4.40 -0.21 30.91
C GLY A 162 3.87 0.78 31.95
N ASN A 163 2.62 1.23 31.81
CA ASN A 163 1.99 2.15 32.76
C ASN A 163 1.53 1.49 34.07
N ARG A 164 1.83 0.20 34.30
CA ARG A 164 1.56 -0.51 35.57
C ARG A 164 2.73 -0.48 36.56
N GLY A 165 3.88 0.04 36.18
CA GLY A 165 5.13 -0.02 36.97
C GLY A 165 5.65 1.32 37.52
N ALA A 166 4.93 2.42 37.35
CA ALA A 166 5.26 3.75 37.87
C ALA A 166 4.15 4.25 38.80
#